data_AF-A0A2N0QML4-F1
#
_entry.id   AF-A0A2N0QML4-F1
#
_cell.length_a   1.000
_cell.length_b   1.000
_cell.length_c   1.000
_cell.angle_alpha   90.00
_cell.angle_beta   90.00
_cell.angle_gamma   90.00
#
_symmetry.space_group_name_H-M   'P 1'
#
loop_
_entity.id
_entity.type
_entity.pdbx_description
1 polymer ?
#
loop_
_entity_poly.entity_id
_entity_poly.type
_entity_poly.pdbx_seq_one_letter_code
_entity_poly.pdbx_strand_id
1 'polypeptide(L)'
;MEWYETWRVDYENHKLRHDENIGNVDIDELRGENITCEICYPIRDTPEVFKKFWKILQKFEYTIKDYNAETIRALLNLLSIDSEERNNYTKGRTRDALDVIVESIRYLKQPVLREKGLKIIIIVIVVNGRISSMKR
;
A
#
# COMPACT_ATOMS: atom_id res chain seq x y z
N MET A 1 -5.79 -6.60 19.28
CA MET A 1 -6.54 -6.70 18.01
C MET A 1 -5.53 -7.01 16.92
N GLU A 2 -5.78 -8.04 16.10
CA GLU A 2 -4.92 -8.33 14.95
C GLU A 2 -5.20 -7.28 13.87
N TRP A 3 -4.23 -6.41 13.58
CA TRP A 3 -4.30 -5.32 12.59
C TRP A 3 -5.02 -5.70 11.27
N TYR A 4 -4.79 -6.93 10.80
CA TYR A 4 -5.41 -7.47 9.60
C TYR A 4 -6.94 -7.61 9.71
N GLU A 5 -7.46 -7.97 10.89
CA GLU A 5 -8.89 -8.13 11.07
C GLU A 5 -9.61 -6.78 11.04
N THR A 6 -9.04 -5.76 11.68
CA THR A 6 -9.53 -4.38 11.59
C THR A 6 -9.53 -3.92 10.13
N TRP A 7 -8.39 -4.10 9.44
CA TRP A 7 -8.26 -3.80 8.01
C TRP A 7 -9.33 -4.50 7.15
N ARG A 8 -9.56 -5.79 7.39
CA ARG A 8 -10.51 -6.62 6.62
C ARG A 8 -11.93 -6.12 6.79
N VAL A 9 -12.36 -5.90 8.03
CA VAL A 9 -13.70 -5.41 8.35
C VAL A 9 -13.93 -4.03 7.73
N ASP A 10 -12.94 -3.14 7.81
CA ASP A 10 -13.03 -1.80 7.22
C ASP A 10 -13.15 -1.85 5.69
N TYR A 11 -12.36 -2.71 5.03
CA TYR A 11 -12.43 -2.91 3.57
C TYR A 11 -13.78 -3.52 3.14
N GLU A 12 -14.21 -4.60 3.78
CA GLU A 12 -15.45 -5.32 3.43
C GLU A 12 -16.68 -4.41 3.63
N ASN A 13 -16.78 -3.72 4.78
CA ASN A 13 -17.87 -2.79 5.03
C ASN A 13 -17.91 -1.63 4.03
N HIS A 14 -16.75 -1.09 3.68
CA HIS A 14 -16.68 -0.01 2.68
C HIS A 14 -17.05 -0.51 1.28
N LYS A 15 -16.58 -1.70 0.89
CA LYS A 15 -16.90 -2.29 -0.42
C LYS A 15 -18.38 -2.57 -0.58
N LEU A 16 -19.05 -3.04 0.47
CA LEU A 16 -20.51 -3.20 0.47
C LEU A 16 -21.22 -1.89 0.13
N ARG A 17 -20.74 -0.73 0.62
CA ARG A 17 -21.32 0.57 0.27
C ARG A 17 -21.14 0.92 -1.21
N HIS A 18 -20.09 0.43 -1.87
CA HIS A 18 -19.99 0.58 -3.32
C HIS A 18 -20.99 -0.32 -4.05
N ASP A 19 -21.17 -1.56 -3.59
CA ASP A 19 -22.10 -2.53 -4.20
C ASP A 19 -23.58 -2.14 -3.99
N GLU A 20 -23.93 -1.63 -2.81
CA GLU A 20 -25.27 -1.14 -2.45
C GLU A 20 -25.64 0.16 -3.17
N ASN A 21 -24.65 0.98 -3.52
CA ASN A 21 -24.85 2.26 -4.19
C ASN A 21 -24.76 2.18 -5.73
N ILE A 22 -24.67 0.96 -6.32
CA ILE A 22 -24.76 0.76 -7.77
C ILE A 22 -26.12 1.27 -8.25
N GLY A 23 -26.15 2.53 -8.72
CA GLY A 23 -27.32 3.19 -9.31
C GLY A 23 -27.84 4.44 -8.58
N ASN A 24 -27.36 4.78 -7.38
CA ASN A 24 -27.96 5.87 -6.56
C ASN A 24 -26.99 6.92 -5.98
N VAL A 25 -25.67 6.69 -5.99
CA VAL A 25 -24.68 7.67 -5.49
C VAL A 25 -23.64 7.90 -6.58
N ASP A 26 -23.29 9.16 -6.84
CA ASP A 26 -22.21 9.48 -7.76
C ASP A 26 -20.92 8.81 -7.26
N ILE A 27 -20.27 8.03 -8.11
CA ILE A 27 -19.02 7.32 -7.78
C ILE A 27 -17.97 8.33 -7.27
N ASP A 28 -18.06 9.60 -7.68
CA ASP A 28 -17.20 10.68 -7.22
C ASP A 28 -17.42 11.08 -5.74
N GLU A 29 -18.61 10.88 -5.15
CA GLU A 29 -18.88 11.21 -3.73
C GLU A 29 -18.21 10.22 -2.76
N LEU A 30 -18.00 8.97 -3.18
CA LEU A 30 -17.36 7.92 -2.36
C LEU A 30 -15.84 7.88 -2.53
N ARG A 31 -15.24 8.75 -3.37
CA ARG A 31 -13.80 8.74 -3.60
C ARG A 31 -13.05 9.22 -2.38
N GLY A 32 -12.04 8.46 -2.01
CA GLY A 32 -11.10 8.82 -0.95
C GLY A 32 -11.55 8.46 0.46
N GLU A 33 -12.65 7.71 0.63
CA GLU A 33 -13.14 7.36 1.96
C GLU A 33 -12.39 6.19 2.61
N ASN A 34 -11.86 5.25 1.81
CA ASN A 34 -11.09 4.12 2.34
C ASN A 34 -9.84 3.87 1.51
N ILE A 35 -8.67 3.99 2.16
CA ILE A 35 -7.34 3.90 1.56
C ILE A 35 -7.03 2.54 0.92
N THR A 36 -7.80 1.50 1.25
CA THR A 36 -7.69 0.13 0.68
C THR A 36 -8.43 -0.04 -0.65
N CYS A 37 -9.40 0.84 -0.93
CA CYS A 37 -10.41 0.61 -1.95
C CYS A 37 -9.89 0.87 -3.36
N GLU A 38 -10.03 -0.12 -4.23
CA GLU A 38 -9.69 -0.02 -5.65
C GLU A 38 -10.59 0.95 -6.42
N ILE A 39 -11.82 1.17 -5.96
CA ILE A 39 -12.80 2.07 -6.59
C ILE A 39 -12.52 3.52 -6.18
N CYS A 40 -12.21 3.77 -4.90
CA CYS A 40 -11.81 5.10 -4.42
C CYS A 40 -10.51 5.59 -5.07
N TYR A 41 -9.55 4.67 -5.24
CA TYR A 41 -8.19 5.00 -5.67
C TYR A 41 -7.78 4.21 -6.93
N PRO A 42 -8.47 4.44 -8.07
CA PRO A 42 -8.22 3.69 -9.30
C PRO A 42 -6.82 3.99 -9.83
N ILE A 43 -6.12 2.94 -10.26
CA ILE A 43 -4.79 3.05 -10.86
C ILE A 43 -4.94 3.64 -12.27
N ARG A 44 -4.25 4.75 -12.54
CA ARG A 44 -4.19 5.37 -13.88
C ARG A 44 -2.94 4.96 -14.65
N ASP A 45 -1.81 4.89 -13.95
CA ASP A 45 -0.52 4.46 -14.48
C ASP A 45 0.27 3.74 -13.39
N THR A 46 1.12 2.80 -13.78
CA THR A 46 2.00 2.06 -12.86
C THR A 46 3.45 2.23 -13.29
N PRO A 47 4.25 3.01 -12.55
CA PRO A 47 5.66 3.21 -12.82
C PRO A 47 6.47 1.90 -12.82
N GLU A 48 7.47 1.78 -13.69
CA GLU A 48 8.29 0.57 -13.80
C GLU A 48 9.04 0.24 -12.50
N VAL A 49 9.45 1.27 -11.76
CA VAL A 49 10.06 1.15 -10.44
C VAL A 49 9.11 0.47 -9.44
N PHE A 50 7.81 0.78 -9.50
CA PHE A 50 6.79 0.13 -8.67
C PHE A 50 6.58 -1.32 -9.08
N LYS A 51 6.51 -1.63 -10.38
CA LYS A 51 6.36 -3.02 -10.86
C LYS A 51 7.51 -3.92 -10.37
N LYS A 52 8.74 -3.40 -10.36
CA LYS A 52 9.92 -4.12 -9.82
C LYS A 52 9.80 -4.34 -8.32
N PHE A 53 9.44 -3.30 -7.56
CA PHE A 53 9.16 -3.41 -6.13
C PHE A 53 8.10 -4.48 -5.84
N TRP A 54 6.95 -4.39 -6.53
CA TRP A 54 5.82 -5.27 -6.34
C TRP A 54 6.18 -6.75 -6.55
N LYS A 55 6.89 -7.05 -7.64
CA LYS A 55 7.40 -8.41 -7.93
C LYS A 55 8.32 -8.96 -6.86
N ILE A 56 9.06 -8.11 -6.16
CA ILE A 56 9.94 -8.53 -5.06
C ILE A 56 9.13 -8.73 -3.79
N LEU A 57 8.24 -7.78 -3.46
CA LEU A 57 7.40 -7.85 -2.26
C LEU A 57 6.56 -9.14 -2.22
N GLN A 58 5.94 -9.52 -3.35
CA GLN A 58 5.14 -10.75 -3.45
C GLN A 58 5.94 -12.04 -3.21
N LYS A 59 7.27 -12.01 -3.36
CA LYS A 59 8.14 -13.17 -3.01
C LYS A 59 8.31 -13.32 -1.50
N PHE A 60 8.21 -12.23 -0.75
CA PHE A 60 8.30 -12.23 0.71
C PHE A 60 6.95 -12.44 1.38
N GLU A 61 5.88 -11.90 0.79
CA GLU A 61 4.52 -12.06 1.29
C GLU A 61 3.58 -12.40 0.14
N TYR A 62 3.29 -13.69 -0.02
CA TYR A 62 2.45 -14.20 -1.11
C TYR A 62 0.95 -13.96 -0.89
N THR A 63 0.53 -13.58 0.34
CA THR A 63 -0.88 -13.28 0.61
C THR A 63 -1.30 -11.94 0.07
N ILE A 64 -0.36 -11.08 -0.32
CA ILE A 64 -0.66 -9.80 -0.95
C ILE A 64 -1.30 -10.04 -2.33
N LYS A 65 -2.54 -9.60 -2.46
CA LYS A 65 -3.37 -9.76 -3.65
C LYS A 65 -3.08 -8.69 -4.68
N ASP A 66 -3.20 -7.42 -4.26
CA ASP A 66 -3.35 -6.30 -5.17
C ASP A 66 -3.05 -4.96 -4.48
N TYR A 67 -2.96 -3.89 -5.25
CA TYR A 67 -2.64 -2.54 -4.80
C TYR A 67 -3.56 -1.49 -5.44
N ASN A 68 -3.47 -0.24 -5.00
CA ASN A 68 -4.19 0.88 -5.61
C ASN A 68 -3.27 2.09 -5.83
N ALA A 69 -3.84 3.21 -6.27
CA ALA A 69 -3.07 4.42 -6.53
C ALA A 69 -2.32 4.95 -5.28
N GLU A 70 -2.87 4.75 -4.07
CA GLU A 70 -2.24 5.20 -2.83
C GLU A 70 -1.01 4.36 -2.48
N THR A 71 -1.05 3.05 -2.73
CA THR A 71 0.14 2.20 -2.59
C THR A 71 1.28 2.68 -3.47
N ILE A 72 0.98 3.03 -4.73
CA ILE A 72 1.96 3.56 -5.68
C ILE A 72 2.51 4.90 -5.19
N ARG A 73 1.62 5.84 -4.85
CA ARG A 73 1.98 7.17 -4.36
C ARG A 73 2.89 7.10 -3.13
N ALA A 74 2.54 6.25 -2.17
CA ALA A 74 3.30 6.10 -0.94
C ALA A 74 4.68 5.48 -1.17
N LEU A 75 4.81 4.50 -2.08
CA LEU A 75 6.13 3.98 -2.45
C LEU A 75 7.01 5.07 -3.11
N LEU A 76 6.44 5.87 -4.03
CA LEU A 76 7.18 6.96 -4.67
C LEU A 76 7.62 8.01 -3.65
N ASN A 77 6.74 8.34 -2.70
CA ASN A 77 7.09 9.21 -1.58
C ASN A 77 8.23 8.63 -0.75
N LEU A 78 8.17 7.34 -0.38
CA LEU A 78 9.22 6.65 0.35
C LEU A 78 10.57 6.68 -0.39
N LEU A 79 10.56 6.52 -1.72
CA LEU A 79 11.74 6.62 -2.58
C LEU A 79 12.28 8.05 -2.71
N SER A 80 11.44 9.06 -2.44
CA SER A 80 11.82 10.47 -2.49
C SER A 80 12.50 10.98 -1.22
N ILE A 81 12.25 10.34 -0.07
CA ILE A 81 12.86 10.67 1.22
C ILE A 81 14.38 10.41 1.15
N ASP A 82 15.19 11.30 1.71
CA ASP A 82 16.65 11.12 1.76
C ASP A 82 17.04 9.83 2.49
N SER A 83 18.22 9.29 2.20
CA SER A 83 18.63 7.99 2.75
C SER A 83 18.76 7.97 4.27
N GLU A 84 19.10 9.11 4.90
CA GLU A 84 19.29 9.18 6.34
C GLU A 84 17.95 9.09 7.08
N GLU A 85 16.96 9.88 6.66
CA GLU A 85 15.60 9.82 7.18
C GLU A 85 14.89 8.51 6.81
N ARG A 86 15.12 8.00 5.60
CA ARG A 86 14.52 6.74 5.13
C ARG A 86 14.95 5.53 5.95
N ASN A 87 16.16 5.55 6.51
CA ASN A 87 16.62 4.49 7.40
C ASN A 87 15.96 4.56 8.80
N ASN A 88 15.31 5.68 9.13
CA ASN A 88 14.59 5.89 10.38
C ASN A 88 13.11 5.54 10.25
N TYR A 89 12.82 4.27 9.95
CA TYR A 89 11.48 3.79 9.57
C TYR A 89 10.44 3.74 10.71
N THR A 90 10.82 4.12 11.93
CA THR A 90 9.93 4.08 13.10
C THR A 90 9.23 5.41 13.37
N LYS A 91 9.58 6.49 12.65
CA LYS A 91 8.96 7.82 12.81
C LYS A 91 9.03 8.67 11.54
N GLY A 92 8.34 9.81 11.57
CA GLY A 92 8.38 10.81 10.50
C GLY A 92 7.83 10.30 9.17
N ARG A 93 8.26 10.92 8.07
CA ARG A 93 7.71 10.67 6.73
C ARG A 93 7.90 9.23 6.27
N THR A 94 8.98 8.59 6.74
CA THR A 94 9.26 7.18 6.43
C THR A 94 8.20 6.27 7.04
N ARG A 95 7.86 6.48 8.32
CA ARG A 95 6.78 5.72 8.96
C ARG A 95 5.46 5.98 8.25
N ASP A 96 5.12 7.24 8.01
CA ASP A 96 3.83 7.61 7.40
C ASP A 96 3.67 6.97 6.01
N ALA A 97 4.72 6.95 5.20
CA ALA A 97 4.70 6.27 3.91
C ALA A 97 4.54 4.74 4.04
N LEU A 98 5.20 4.12 5.03
CA LEU A 98 5.07 2.68 5.27
C LEU A 98 3.68 2.30 5.79
N ASP A 99 3.11 3.12 6.66
CA ASP A 99 1.74 2.96 7.18
C ASP A 99 0.76 2.97 5.99
N VAL A 100 0.85 3.97 5.11
CA VAL A 100 0.01 4.04 3.89
C VAL A 100 0.24 2.84 2.96
N ILE A 101 1.48 2.40 2.73
CA ILE A 101 1.74 1.23 1.87
C ILE A 101 1.04 -0.01 2.44
N VAL A 102 1.20 -0.28 3.73
CA VAL A 102 0.65 -1.49 4.36
C VAL A 102 -0.87 -1.45 4.45
N GLU A 103 -1.44 -0.27 4.73
CA GLU A 103 -2.88 -0.07 4.82
C GLU A 103 -3.54 -0.13 3.43
N SER A 104 -2.92 0.42 2.38
CA SER A 104 -3.53 0.48 1.04
C SER A 104 -3.42 -0.81 0.22
N ILE A 105 -2.56 -1.75 0.62
CA ILE A 105 -2.45 -3.06 -0.04
C ILE A 105 -3.66 -3.93 0.31
N ARG A 106 -4.13 -4.68 -0.69
CA ARG A 106 -5.16 -5.71 -0.50
C ARG A 106 -4.54 -7.08 -0.32
N TYR A 107 -5.08 -7.83 0.62
CA TYR A 107 -4.62 -9.18 0.96
C TYR A 107 -5.69 -10.23 0.59
N LEU A 108 -5.25 -11.42 0.20
CA LEU A 108 -6.09 -12.59 -0.07
C LEU A 108 -6.61 -13.22 1.23
N LYS A 109 -5.78 -13.17 2.27
CA LYS A 109 -5.98 -13.75 3.60
C LYS A 109 -5.01 -13.09 4.56
N GLN A 110 -5.10 -13.44 5.83
CA GLN A 110 -4.20 -12.96 6.86
C GLN A 110 -2.72 -13.11 6.43
N PRO A 111 -1.95 -12.01 6.42
CA PRO A 111 -0.53 -12.06 6.08
C PRO A 111 0.29 -12.93 7.03
N VAL A 112 1.29 -13.59 6.47
CA VAL A 112 2.26 -14.38 7.23
C VAL A 112 3.14 -13.44 8.07
N LEU A 113 3.57 -12.34 7.45
CA LEU A 113 4.28 -11.28 8.13
C LEU A 113 3.30 -10.40 8.91
N ARG A 114 3.59 -10.17 10.19
CA ARG A 114 2.93 -9.10 10.96
C ARG A 114 3.26 -7.75 10.34
N GLU A 115 2.40 -6.76 10.56
CA GLU A 115 2.55 -5.38 10.08
C GLU A 115 3.99 -4.83 10.19
N LYS A 116 4.60 -4.94 11.39
CA LYS A 116 5.99 -4.50 11.61
C LYS A 116 7.00 -5.23 10.71
N GLY A 117 6.83 -6.53 10.52
CA GLY A 117 7.68 -7.34 9.64
C GLY A 117 7.54 -6.92 8.18
N LEU A 118 6.31 -6.65 7.74
CA LEU A 118 6.04 -6.19 6.38
C LEU A 118 6.71 -4.82 6.12
N LYS A 119 6.60 -3.86 7.06
CA LYS A 119 7.27 -2.56 6.98
C LYS A 119 8.80 -2.69 6.86
N ILE A 120 9.40 -3.61 7.63
CA ILE A 120 10.85 -3.90 7.55
C ILE A 120 11.22 -4.44 6.17
N ILE A 121 10.46 -5.40 5.64
CA ILE A 121 10.72 -5.97 4.31
C ILE A 121 10.62 -4.89 3.22
N ILE A 122 9.62 -4.02 3.28
CA ILE A 122 9.47 -2.90 2.33
C ILE A 122 10.72 -2.00 2.36
N ILE A 123 11.22 -1.63 3.54
CA ILE A 123 12.45 -0.85 3.68
C ILE A 123 13.66 -1.59 3.11
N VAL A 124 13.81 -2.87 3.43
CA VAL A 124 14.90 -3.71 2.89
C VAL A 124 14.87 -3.73 1.36
N ILE A 125 13.70 -3.86 0.74
CA ILE A 125 13.57 -3.84 -0.72
C ILE A 125 13.94 -2.47 -1.29
N VAL A 126 13.53 -1.38 -0.65
CA VAL A 126 13.78 -0.01 -1.11
C VAL A 126 15.26 0.39 -0.96
N VAL A 127 15.91 -0.04 0.13
CA VAL A 127 17.31 0.28 0.44
C VAL A 127 18.29 -0.63 -0.30
N ASN A 128 18.04 -1.94 -0.33
CA ASN A 128 18.96 -2.92 -0.93
C ASN A 128 18.63 -3.28 -2.38
N GLY A 129 17.35 -3.24 -2.75
CA GLY A 129 16.98 -3.31 -4.15
C GLY A 129 17.53 -2.06 -4.83
N ARG A 130 18.20 -2.21 -5.97
CA ARG A 130 18.65 -1.11 -6.86
C ARG A 130 17.50 -0.24 -7.41
N ILE A 131 16.37 -0.18 -6.71
CA ILE A 131 15.19 0.65 -6.97
C ILE A 131 15.55 2.13 -6.82
N SER A 132 16.43 2.45 -5.87
CA SER A 132 16.93 3.82 -5.64
C SER A 132 17.86 4.34 -6.75
N SER A 133 18.40 3.50 -7.64
CA SER A 133 19.41 3.92 -8.64
C SER A 133 18.84 4.37 -9.99
N MET A 134 17.51 4.47 -10.14
CA MET A 134 16.85 4.85 -11.41
C MET A 134 16.45 6.34 -11.49
N LYS A 135 17.03 7.21 -10.65
CA LYS A 135 16.94 8.68 -10.76
C LYS A 135 18.00 9.30 -11.70
N ARG A 136 18.63 8.51 -12.58
CA ARG A 136 19.56 9.03 -13.60
C ARG A 136 18.93 8.96 -14.98
#